data_AF-A0A1I0ERF1-F1
#
_entry.id   AF-A0A1I0ERF1-F1
#
_cell.length_a   1.000
_cell.length_b   1.000
_cell.length_c   1.000
_cell.angle_alpha   90.00
_cell.angle_beta   90.00
_cell.angle_gamma   90.00
#
_symmetry.space_group_name_H-M   'P 1'
#
loop_
_entity.id
_entity.type
_entity.pdbx_description
1 polymer ?
#
loop_
_entity_poly.entity_id
_entity_poly.type
_entity_poly.pdbx_seq_one_letter_code
_entity_poly.pdbx_strand_id
1 'polypeptide(L)' 'MRIEHPDGTAEFFTYNAPGQVLTHTDGKGQMTRLLRTARGLPASRQDAMGQRISKEYD' A
#
# COMPACT_ATOMS: atom_id res chain seq x y z
N MET A 1 -6.58 6.89 -5.96
CA MET A 1 -7.49 6.04 -6.76
C MET A 1 -8.41 5.30 -5.81
N ARG A 2 -9.67 5.09 -6.20
CA ARG A 2 -10.67 4.32 -5.45
C ARG A 2 -11.20 3.21 -6.34
N ILE A 3 -11.37 2.02 -5.79
CA ILE A 3 -12.05 0.89 -6.44
C ILE A 3 -13.29 0.59 -5.61
N GLU A 4 -14.45 0.46 -6.27
CA GLU A 4 -15.71 0.11 -5.62
C GLU A 4 -16.08 -1.34 -5.98
N HIS A 5 -16.57 -2.08 -5.00
CA HIS A 5 -16.94 -3.48 -5.15
C HIS A 5 -18.47 -3.63 -5.18
N PRO A 6 -19.01 -4.69 -5.83
CA PRO A 6 -20.45 -4.94 -5.87
C PRO A 6 -21.12 -5.14 -4.50
N ASP A 7 -20.35 -5.52 -3.49
CA ASP A 7 -20.82 -5.68 -2.10
C ASP A 7 -20.92 -4.34 -1.34
N GLY A 8 -20.64 -3.21 -2.01
CA GLY A 8 -20.68 -1.86 -1.44
C GLY A 8 -19.40 -1.45 -0.72
N THR A 9 -18.41 -2.33 -0.61
CA THR A 9 -17.09 -1.98 -0.06
C THR A 9 -16.26 -1.21 -1.08
N ALA A 10 -15.19 -0.55 -0.62
CA ALA A 10 -14.28 0.16 -1.50
C ALA A 10 -12.83 0.07 -1.01
N GLU A 11 -11.90 0.01 -1.95
CA GLU A 11 -10.47 0.10 -1.70
C GLU A 11 -9.93 1.47 -2.12
N PHE A 12 -8.91 1.96 -1.39
CA PHE A 12 -8.25 3.24 -1.67
C PHE A 12 -6.76 3.07 -1.85
N PHE A 13 -6.20 3.76 -2.84
CA PHE A 13 -4.78 3.72 -3.16
C PHE A 13 -4.20 5.11 -3.34
N THR A 14 -3.00 5.34 -2.80
CA THR A 14 -2.17 6.52 -3.12
C THR A 14 -0.91 6.09 -3.86
N TYR A 15 -0.34 6.99 -4.65
CA TYR A 15 0.79 6.70 -5.52
C TYR A 15 1.87 7.77 -5.42
N ASN A 16 3.12 7.40 -5.67
CA ASN A 16 4.21 8.34 -5.89
C ASN A 16 4.23 8.82 -7.36
N ALA A 17 5.13 9.76 -7.68
CA ALA A 17 5.22 10.32 -9.03
C ALA A 17 5.49 9.28 -10.14
N PRO A 18 6.30 8.22 -9.90
CA PRO A 18 6.41 7.08 -10.82
C PRO A 18 5.19 6.14 -10.92
N GLY A 19 4.10 6.39 -10.20
CA GLY A 19 2.89 5.55 -10.24
C GLY A 19 2.96 4.29 -9.37
N GLN A 20 3.87 4.22 -8.40
CA GLN A 20 3.97 3.12 -7.46
C GLN A 20 3.08 3.37 -6.24
N VAL A 21 2.41 2.33 -5.74
CA VAL A 21 1.51 2.43 -4.57
C VAL A 21 2.31 2.78 -3.30
N LEU A 22 1.85 3.82 -2.59
CA LEU A 22 2.37 4.25 -1.28
C LEU A 22 1.48 3.78 -0.12
N THR A 23 0.16 3.83 -0.30
CA THR A 23 -0.80 3.33 0.68
C THR A 23 -1.91 2.56 -0.02
N HIS A 24 -2.41 1.54 0.68
CA HIS A 24 -3.59 0.78 0.32
C HIS A 24 -4.50 0.69 1.54
N THR A 25 -5.75 1.12 1.43
CA THR A 25 -6.78 0.95 2.45
C THR A 25 -7.81 -0.03 1.91
N ASP A 26 -8.05 -1.12 2.62
CA ASP A 26 -9.03 -2.14 2.22
C ASP A 26 -10.49 -1.72 2.52
N GLY A 27 -11.45 -2.54 2.07
CA GLY A 27 -12.88 -2.33 2.33
C GLY A 27 -13.29 -2.35 3.81
N LYS A 28 -12.39 -2.75 4.71
CA LYS A 28 -12.58 -2.73 6.17
C LYS A 28 -11.93 -1.50 6.82
N GLY A 29 -11.35 -0.59 6.03
CA GLY A 29 -10.64 0.59 6.51
C GLY A 29 -9.23 0.32 7.03
N GLN A 30 -8.70 -0.89 6.84
CA GLN A 30 -7.34 -1.24 7.27
C GLN A 30 -6.33 -0.69 6.27
N MET A 31 -5.43 0.16 6.75
CA MET A 31 -4.39 0.78 5.92
C MET A 31 -3.08 -0.01 5.97
N THR A 32 -2.55 -0.36 4.81
CA THR A 32 -1.19 -0.83 4.59
C THR A 32 -0.36 0.30 3.96
N ARG A 33 0.82 0.59 4.50
CA ARG A 33 1.80 1.49 3.88
C ARG A 33 2.89 0.68 3.20
N LEU A 34 3.17 1.00 1.94
CA LEU A 34 4.24 0.41 1.15
C LEU A 34 5.31 1.46 0.87
N LEU A 35 6.55 1.13 1.19
CA LEU A 35 7.71 1.87 0.73
C LEU A 35 8.43 1.01 -0.30
N ARG A 36 8.84 1.66 -1.38
CA ARG A 36 9.58 1.04 -2.47
C ARG A 36 10.86 1.80 -2.72
N THR A 37 11.88 1.09 -3.22
CA THR A 37 13.13 1.70 -3.67
C THR A 37 12.88 2.52 -4.95
N ALA A 38 13.87 3.31 -5.38
CA ALA A 38 13.80 4.05 -6.65
C ALA A 38 13.56 3.13 -7.87
N ARG A 39 13.94 1.85 -7.77
CA ARG A 39 13.72 0.82 -8.81
C ARG A 39 12.34 0.13 -8.68
N GLY A 40 11.52 0.52 -7.70
CA GLY A 40 10.19 -0.03 -7.47
C GLY A 40 10.15 -1.35 -6.68
N LEU A 41 11.29 -1.78 -6.14
CA LEU A 41 11.36 -2.99 -5.31
C LEU A 41 10.77 -2.73 -3.92
N PRO A 42 10.09 -3.70 -3.28
CA PRO A 42 9.49 -3.51 -1.96
C PRO A 42 10.55 -3.28 -0.87
N ALA A 43 10.73 -2.05 -0.39
CA ALA A 43 11.70 -1.75 0.67
C ALA A 43 11.13 -2.05 2.06
N SER A 44 9.85 -1.71 2.29
CA SER A 44 9.16 -2.09 3.51
C SER A 44 7.65 -2.06 3.36
N ARG A 45 6.96 -2.90 4.13
CA ARG A 45 5.51 -2.87 4.30
C ARG A 45 5.19 -2.66 5.77
N GLN A 46 4.26 -1.78 6.06
CA GLN A 46 3.65 -1.64 7.38
C GLN A 46 2.16 -1.97 7.27
N ASP A 47 1.68 -2.89 8.11
CA ASP A 47 0.26 -3.24 8.16
C ASP A 47 -0.52 -2.33 9.12
N ALA A 48 -1.84 -2.55 9.19
CA ALA A 48 -2.74 -1.77 10.03
C ALA A 48 -2.53 -1.99 11.55
N MET A 49 -1.87 -3.08 11.94
CA MET A 49 -1.46 -3.35 13.32
C MET A 49 -0.11 -2.69 13.66
N GLY A 50 0.46 -1.95 12.71
CA GLY A 50 1.75 -1.26 12.87
C GLY A 50 2.96 -2.18 12.66
N GLN A 51 2.77 -3.45 12.34
CA GLN A 51 3.87 -4.39 12.11
C GLN A 51 4.58 -4.00 10.81
N ARG A 52 5.90 -3.84 10.91
CA ARG A 52 6.75 -3.43 9.79
C ARG A 52 7.65 -4.57 9.37
N ILE A 53 7.58 -4.94 8.10
CA ILE A 53 8.49 -5.89 7.46
C ILE A 53 9.33 -5.09 6.47
N SER A 54 10.64 -5.02 6.69
CA SER A 54 11.61 -4.44 5.75
C SER A 54 12.34 -5.54 4.99
N LYS A 55 12.58 -5.29 3.70
CA LYS A 55 13.51 -6.07 2.88
C LYS A 55 14.51 -5.08 2.30
N GLU A 56 15.76 -5.24 2.70
CA GLU A 56 16.87 -4.52 2.09
C GLU A 56 17.37 -5.38 0.91
N TYR A 57 17.41 -4.77 -0.27
CA TYR A 57 17.99 -5.36 -1.47
C TYR A 57 19.32 -4.62 -1.70
N ASP A 58 20.43 -5.34 -1.60
CA ASP A 58 21.80 -4.87 -1.91
C ASP A 58 22.01 -4.73 -3.43
#